data_AF-A0A920NTF1-F1
#
_entry.id   AF-A0A920NTF1-F1
#
_cell.length_a   1.000
_cell.length_b   1.000
_cell.length_c   1.000
_cell.angle_alpha   90.00
_cell.angle_beta   90.00
_cell.angle_gamma   90.00
#
_symmetry.space_group_name_H-M   'P 1'
#
loop_
_entity.id
_entity.type
_entity.pdbx_description
1 polymer ?
#
loop_
_entity_poly.entity_id
_entity_poly.type
_entity_poly.pdbx_seq_one_letter_code
_entity_poly.pdbx_strand_id
1 'polypeptide(L)'
;MMKLVKSTILVFLPLIALSLNAQSIEDFKKCSLINDPMERLACFDVLVKDKNKSAEVEAKPEVEKSLPVKKEVITEEKVSKSSEKIIEEQKEKILTLERRVKRISRQRDVEKQKNEIKSQPFSATIESVKFINYKFKFKLDNGETWQLTDSGKRARLKKGETIRIVPGDMRSFFLENSKGRFRVKKIK
;
A
#
# COMPACT_ATOMS: atom_id res chain seq x y z
N MET A 1 51.73 -24.66 -16.41
CA MET A 1 51.67 -24.78 -17.87
C MET A 1 50.94 -26.06 -18.24
N MET A 2 49.74 -25.98 -18.83
CA MET A 2 49.16 -27.02 -19.69
C MET A 2 47.99 -26.44 -20.51
N LYS A 3 48.32 -26.15 -21.78
CA LYS A 3 47.58 -26.16 -23.05
C LYS A 3 46.09 -25.77 -23.15
N LEU A 4 45.86 -24.79 -24.02
CA LEU A 4 44.65 -24.51 -24.83
C LEU A 4 44.02 -25.77 -25.43
N VAL A 5 42.69 -25.78 -25.65
CA VAL A 5 42.05 -25.92 -26.99
C VAL A 5 40.64 -25.27 -26.97
N LYS A 6 40.32 -24.51 -28.02
CA LYS A 6 39.04 -23.86 -28.33
C LYS A 6 38.04 -24.90 -28.89
N SER A 7 36.74 -24.78 -28.59
CA SER A 7 35.71 -25.34 -29.46
C SER A 7 34.46 -24.46 -29.45
N THR A 8 34.38 -23.61 -30.47
CA THR A 8 33.16 -22.99 -30.99
C THR A 8 32.36 -24.04 -31.73
N ILE A 9 31.07 -24.21 -31.44
CA ILE A 9 30.04 -24.54 -32.45
C ILE A 9 28.67 -24.04 -31.96
N LEU A 10 28.09 -23.27 -32.88
CA LEU A 10 26.79 -22.63 -32.97
C LEU A 10 25.68 -23.68 -33.13
N VAL A 11 24.60 -23.62 -32.34
CA VAL A 11 23.28 -24.12 -32.77
C VAL A 11 22.22 -23.11 -32.39
N PHE A 12 21.71 -22.46 -33.44
CA PHE A 12 20.54 -21.61 -33.48
C PHE A 12 19.27 -22.41 -33.14
N LEU A 13 18.36 -21.73 -32.43
CA LEU A 13 16.91 -21.88 -32.28
C LEU A 13 16.16 -22.87 -33.22
N PRO A 14 15.05 -23.47 -32.74
CA PRO A 14 13.78 -22.75 -32.90
C PRO A 14 12.92 -22.71 -31.63
N LEU A 15 12.81 -21.51 -31.03
CA LEU A 15 11.60 -21.05 -30.35
C LEU A 15 10.65 -20.59 -31.45
N ILE A 16 9.80 -21.47 -31.95
CA ILE A 16 8.62 -21.06 -32.74
C ILE A 16 7.45 -21.94 -32.30
N ALA A 17 6.79 -21.52 -31.23
CA ALA A 17 5.41 -21.90 -30.92
C ALA A 17 4.82 -20.92 -29.90
N LEU A 18 4.74 -19.64 -30.25
CA LEU A 18 3.92 -18.67 -29.52
C LEU A 18 3.46 -17.57 -30.48
N SER A 19 2.30 -17.77 -31.09
CA SER A 19 1.36 -16.68 -31.39
C SER A 19 0.07 -17.23 -32.02
N LEU A 20 -0.79 -17.84 -31.19
CA LEU A 20 -2.24 -17.74 -31.39
C LEU A 20 -2.79 -16.98 -30.18
N ASN A 21 -3.66 -15.98 -30.45
CA ASN A 21 -4.35 -15.04 -29.53
C ASN A 21 -3.95 -13.54 -29.64
N ALA A 22 -3.66 -13.03 -30.83
CA ALA A 22 -3.57 -11.57 -31.06
C ALA A 22 -4.93 -10.88 -31.24
N GLN A 23 -6.00 -11.63 -31.58
CA GLN A 23 -7.32 -11.05 -31.93
C GLN A 23 -7.95 -10.27 -30.77
N SER A 24 -7.80 -10.73 -29.52
CA SER A 24 -8.52 -10.13 -28.40
C SER A 24 -8.08 -8.71 -28.09
N ILE A 25 -6.81 -8.36 -28.31
CA ILE A 25 -6.25 -7.05 -27.96
C ILE A 25 -6.76 -5.95 -28.90
N GLU A 26 -7.01 -6.27 -30.17
CA GLU A 26 -7.51 -5.32 -31.17
C GLU A 26 -8.94 -4.85 -30.83
N ASP A 27 -9.79 -5.77 -30.36
CA ASP A 27 -11.19 -5.46 -30.10
C ASP A 27 -11.38 -4.63 -28.81
N PHE A 28 -10.54 -4.84 -27.79
CA PHE A 28 -10.51 -3.95 -26.62
C PHE A 28 -10.07 -2.52 -26.99
N LYS A 29 -9.12 -2.37 -27.93
CA LYS A 29 -8.71 -1.05 -28.40
C LYS A 29 -9.84 -0.33 -29.13
N LYS A 30 -10.61 -1.01 -29.97
CA LYS A 30 -11.77 -0.42 -30.66
C LYS A 30 -12.80 0.14 -29.68
N CYS A 31 -13.17 -0.60 -28.64
CA CYS A 31 -14.09 -0.12 -27.61
C CYS A 31 -13.53 1.09 -26.83
N SER A 32 -12.22 1.16 -26.62
CA SER A 32 -11.58 2.28 -25.90
C SER A 32 -11.66 3.63 -26.63
N LEU A 33 -11.84 3.61 -27.95
CA LEU A 33 -11.92 4.81 -28.80
C LEU A 33 -13.32 5.44 -28.84
N ILE A 34 -14.33 4.81 -28.21
CA ILE A 34 -15.70 5.32 -28.13
C ILE A 34 -15.78 6.44 -27.08
N ASN A 35 -16.31 7.60 -27.47
CA ASN A 35 -16.44 8.78 -26.60
C ASN A 35 -17.67 8.72 -25.69
N ASP A 36 -18.79 8.15 -26.16
CA ASP A 36 -19.99 8.02 -25.33
C ASP A 36 -19.80 6.96 -24.23
N PRO A 37 -20.00 7.30 -22.94
CA PRO A 37 -19.76 6.38 -21.85
C PRO A 37 -20.66 5.13 -21.84
N MET A 38 -21.92 5.25 -22.26
CA MET A 38 -22.89 4.16 -22.22
C MET A 38 -22.68 3.19 -23.39
N GLU A 39 -22.42 3.73 -24.58
CA GLU A 39 -22.05 2.93 -25.76
C GLU A 39 -20.71 2.22 -25.56
N ARG A 40 -19.73 2.90 -24.94
CA ARG A 40 -18.43 2.29 -24.62
C ARG A 40 -18.57 1.11 -23.67
N LEU A 41 -19.41 1.24 -22.64
CA LEU A 41 -19.66 0.16 -21.69
C LEU A 41 -20.32 -1.03 -22.40
N ALA A 42 -21.36 -0.78 -23.20
CA ALA A 42 -22.04 -1.82 -23.96
C ALA A 42 -21.09 -2.57 -24.91
N CYS A 43 -20.14 -1.87 -25.54
CA CYS A 43 -19.12 -2.46 -26.41
C CYS A 43 -18.26 -3.51 -25.67
N PHE A 44 -17.78 -3.20 -24.46
CA PHE A 44 -16.99 -4.16 -23.67
C PHE A 44 -17.83 -5.37 -23.22
N ASP A 45 -19.10 -5.15 -22.86
CA ASP A 45 -19.99 -6.22 -22.39
C ASP A 45 -20.27 -7.26 -23.49
N VAL A 46 -20.33 -6.85 -24.76
CA VAL A 46 -20.50 -7.77 -25.90
C VAL A 46 -19.29 -8.71 -26.04
N LEU A 47 -18.07 -8.18 -25.96
CA LEU A 47 -16.83 -8.98 -26.08
C LEU A 47 -16.70 -10.05 -25.00
N VAL A 48 -17.27 -9.80 -23.82
CA VAL A 48 -17.29 -10.77 -22.71
C VAL A 48 -18.41 -11.78 -22.88
N LYS A 49 -19.56 -11.37 -23.41
CA LYS A 49 -20.68 -12.28 -23.71
C LYS A 49 -20.35 -13.30 -24.80
N ASP A 50 -19.61 -12.90 -25.84
CA ASP A 50 -19.25 -13.81 -26.93
C ASP A 50 -18.23 -14.87 -26.51
N LYS A 51 -17.36 -14.58 -25.53
CA LYS A 51 -16.47 -15.59 -24.92
C LYS A 51 -17.22 -16.65 -24.11
N ASN A 52 -18.39 -16.31 -23.58
CA ASN A 52 -19.22 -17.22 -22.81
C ASN A 52 -20.18 -18.06 -23.67
N LYS A 53 -20.32 -17.77 -24.97
CA LYS A 53 -21.17 -18.51 -25.91
C LYS A 53 -20.48 -19.67 -26.63
N SER A 54 -19.19 -19.93 -26.37
CA SER A 54 -18.49 -21.10 -26.91
C SER A 54 -18.63 -22.35 -26.02
N ALA A 55 -19.34 -22.26 -24.90
CA ALA A 55 -19.92 -23.41 -24.23
C ALA A 55 -21.44 -23.29 -24.40
N GLU A 56 -22.07 -24.34 -24.90
CA GLU A 56 -23.53 -24.51 -25.03
C GLU A 56 -24.14 -24.08 -26.38
N VAL A 57 -24.07 -25.01 -27.35
CA VAL A 57 -25.10 -25.20 -28.37
C VAL A 57 -25.43 -26.69 -28.45
N GLU A 58 -26.66 -27.03 -28.04
CA GLU A 58 -27.59 -28.07 -28.54
C GLU A 58 -28.73 -28.17 -27.48
N ALA A 59 -30.05 -28.07 -27.72
CA ALA A 59 -30.88 -27.94 -28.91
C ALA A 59 -32.28 -27.37 -28.53
N LYS A 60 -32.94 -26.76 -29.52
CA LYS A 60 -34.30 -26.15 -29.63
C LYS A 60 -35.47 -27.16 -29.38
N PRO A 61 -36.80 -26.81 -29.47
CA PRO A 61 -37.49 -25.51 -29.59
C PRO A 61 -38.84 -25.33 -28.80
N GLU A 62 -39.35 -24.08 -28.82
CA GLU A 62 -40.78 -23.67 -28.95
C GLU A 62 -41.77 -23.89 -27.78
N VAL A 63 -42.31 -22.79 -27.23
CA VAL A 63 -43.77 -22.52 -27.16
C VAL A 63 -43.97 -21.00 -27.03
N GLU A 64 -44.84 -20.51 -27.92
CA GLU A 64 -45.34 -19.16 -28.12
C GLU A 64 -46.50 -18.83 -27.15
N LYS A 65 -46.80 -17.52 -27.01
CA LYS A 65 -48.03 -16.89 -26.45
C LYS A 65 -48.18 -16.87 -24.92
N SER A 66 -48.70 -15.83 -24.27
CA SER A 66 -49.10 -14.44 -24.59
C SER A 66 -49.80 -13.90 -23.33
N LEU A 67 -49.87 -12.57 -23.19
CA LEU A 67 -50.77 -11.76 -22.33
C LEU A 67 -50.29 -11.48 -20.89
N PRO A 68 -50.72 -10.37 -20.27
CA PRO A 68 -50.75 -9.01 -20.81
C PRO A 68 -50.12 -7.99 -19.85
N VAL A 69 -49.61 -6.91 -20.45
CA VAL A 69 -49.29 -5.65 -19.78
C VAL A 69 -50.52 -5.15 -19.01
N LYS A 70 -50.51 -5.27 -17.69
CA LYS A 70 -51.35 -4.44 -16.81
C LYS A 70 -50.47 -3.34 -16.23
N LYS A 71 -50.58 -2.16 -16.84
CA LYS A 71 -50.19 -0.89 -16.22
C LYS A 71 -51.04 -0.72 -14.95
N GLU A 72 -50.52 -1.10 -13.80
CA GLU A 72 -51.00 -0.58 -12.52
C GLU A 72 -50.14 0.60 -12.12
N VAL A 73 -50.63 1.76 -12.54
CA VAL A 73 -50.73 3.01 -11.79
C VAL A 73 -49.91 3.03 -10.48
N ILE A 74 -48.72 3.59 -10.64
CA ILE A 74 -48.04 4.52 -9.73
C ILE A 74 -48.94 4.99 -8.57
N THR A 75 -48.65 4.50 -7.37
CA THR A 75 -48.94 5.23 -6.13
C THR A 75 -47.70 6.08 -5.81
N GLU A 76 -47.67 7.31 -6.33
CA GLU A 76 -46.51 8.22 -6.28
C GLU A 76 -46.26 8.82 -4.88
N GLU A 77 -47.19 8.67 -3.95
CA GLU A 77 -47.15 9.42 -2.68
C GLU A 77 -46.39 8.72 -1.54
N LYS A 78 -46.15 7.41 -1.62
CA LYS A 78 -45.49 6.64 -0.53
C LYS A 78 -43.97 6.47 -0.71
N VAL A 79 -43.43 6.72 -1.90
CA VAL A 79 -42.00 6.57 -2.22
C VAL A 79 -41.20 7.84 -1.89
N SER A 80 -41.82 9.02 -2.00
CA SER A 80 -41.19 10.32 -1.74
C SER A 80 -40.81 10.53 -0.27
N LYS A 81 -41.69 10.17 0.68
CA LYS A 81 -41.44 10.37 2.13
C LYS A 81 -40.40 9.39 2.72
N SER A 82 -40.17 8.25 2.05
CA SER A 82 -39.19 7.24 2.45
C SER A 82 -37.78 7.63 1.98
N SER A 83 -37.65 8.08 0.73
CA SER A 83 -36.38 8.52 0.15
C SER A 83 -35.82 9.77 0.85
N GLU A 84 -36.66 10.72 1.23
CA GLU A 84 -36.22 11.94 1.91
C GLU A 84 -35.71 11.68 3.34
N LYS A 85 -36.35 10.76 4.08
CA LYS A 85 -35.85 10.30 5.39
C LYS A 85 -34.51 9.58 5.27
N ILE A 86 -34.33 8.76 4.22
CA ILE A 86 -33.06 8.06 3.97
C ILE A 86 -31.94 9.06 3.65
N ILE A 87 -32.22 10.09 2.85
CA ILE A 87 -31.25 11.15 2.52
C ILE A 87 -30.84 11.93 3.77
N GLU A 88 -31.78 12.28 4.65
CA GLU A 88 -31.46 13.03 5.87
C GLU A 88 -30.66 12.19 6.88
N GLU A 89 -30.98 10.90 7.02
CA GLU A 89 -30.19 9.97 7.84
C GLU A 89 -28.76 9.79 7.29
N GLN A 90 -28.61 9.75 5.97
CA GLN A 90 -27.30 9.69 5.31
C GLN A 90 -26.50 10.97 5.52
N LYS A 91 -27.11 12.15 5.45
CA LYS A 91 -26.45 13.43 5.75
C LYS A 91 -25.94 13.48 7.18
N GLU A 92 -26.74 13.07 8.17
CA GLU A 92 -26.30 13.01 9.57
C GLU A 92 -25.15 12.02 9.76
N LYS A 93 -25.18 10.86 9.10
CA LYS A 93 -24.06 9.90 9.09
C LYS A 93 -22.79 10.50 8.47
N ILE A 94 -22.91 11.22 7.36
CA ILE A 94 -21.78 11.89 6.71
C ILE A 94 -21.19 12.96 7.64
N LEU A 95 -22.03 13.83 8.21
CA LEU A 95 -21.59 14.88 9.14
C LEU A 95 -20.91 14.30 10.38
N THR A 96 -21.43 13.21 10.94
CA THR A 96 -20.79 12.55 12.09
C THR A 96 -19.46 11.90 11.73
N LEU A 97 -19.34 11.30 10.54
CA LEU A 97 -18.08 10.75 10.02
C LEU A 97 -17.04 11.85 9.76
N GLU A 98 -17.42 12.97 9.15
CA GLU A 98 -16.55 14.12 8.93
C GLU A 98 -15.99 14.68 10.24
N ARG A 99 -16.85 14.83 11.26
CA ARG A 99 -16.43 15.24 12.61
C ARG A 99 -15.41 14.27 13.21
N ARG A 100 -15.61 12.95 13.03
CA ARG A 100 -14.66 11.91 13.49
C ARG A 100 -13.33 12.01 12.74
N VAL A 101 -13.35 12.11 11.41
CA VAL A 101 -12.14 12.26 10.59
C VAL A 101 -11.36 13.52 10.99
N LYS A 102 -12.04 14.64 11.20
CA LYS A 102 -11.42 15.90 11.65
C LYS A 102 -10.76 15.76 13.02
N ARG A 103 -11.38 15.04 13.96
CA ARG A 103 -10.80 14.76 15.29
C ARG A 103 -9.56 13.89 15.18
N ILE A 104 -9.62 12.81 14.39
CA ILE A 104 -8.47 11.91 14.14
C ILE A 104 -7.31 12.65 13.47
N SER A 105 -7.61 13.53 12.50
CA SER A 105 -6.58 14.36 11.85
C SER A 105 -5.86 15.24 12.87
N ARG A 106 -6.60 16.02 13.66
CA ARG A 106 -6.02 16.89 14.70
C ARG A 106 -5.18 16.12 15.71
N GLN A 107 -5.64 14.95 16.15
CA GLN A 107 -4.88 14.11 17.06
C GLN A 107 -3.56 13.63 16.42
N ARG A 108 -3.60 13.22 15.15
CA ARG A 108 -2.38 12.86 14.39
C ARG A 108 -1.44 14.04 14.26
N ASP A 109 -1.93 15.24 14.00
CA ASP A 109 -1.10 16.44 13.85
C ASP A 109 -0.37 16.79 15.15
N VAL A 110 -1.08 16.73 16.29
CA VAL A 110 -0.48 16.94 17.62
C VAL A 110 0.57 15.87 17.93
N GLU A 111 0.27 14.60 17.64
CA GLU A 111 1.21 13.50 17.87
C GLU A 111 2.44 13.60 16.95
N LYS A 112 2.26 14.03 15.70
CA LYS A 112 3.35 14.28 14.75
C LYS A 112 4.28 15.38 15.27
N GLN A 113 3.74 16.52 15.72
CA GLN A 113 4.53 17.61 16.31
C GLN A 113 5.30 17.15 17.56
N LYS A 114 4.66 16.39 18.46
CA LYS A 114 5.33 15.84 19.65
C LYS A 114 6.47 14.89 19.28
N ASN A 115 6.27 14.06 18.25
CA ASN A 115 7.30 13.14 17.77
C ASN A 115 8.44 13.88 17.06
N GLU A 116 8.16 14.94 16.29
CA GLU A 116 9.17 15.78 15.66
C GLU A 116 10.08 16.45 16.70
N ILE A 117 9.50 17.04 17.76
CA ILE A 117 10.27 17.64 18.86
C ILE A 117 11.16 16.61 19.55
N LYS A 118 10.62 15.42 19.83
CA LYS A 118 11.39 14.31 20.44
C LYS A 118 12.44 13.70 19.52
N SER A 119 12.32 13.91 18.21
CA SER A 119 13.22 13.34 17.21
C SER A 119 14.31 14.31 16.78
N GLN A 120 14.38 15.53 17.31
CA GLN A 120 15.47 16.45 16.97
C GLN A 120 16.83 15.88 17.41
N PRO A 121 17.91 16.15 16.65
CA PRO A 121 19.24 15.75 17.06
C PRO A 121 19.66 16.50 18.32
N PHE A 122 20.24 15.79 19.29
CA PHE A 122 20.71 16.39 20.54
C PHE A 122 22.03 15.75 20.99
N SER A 123 22.76 16.47 21.84
CA SER A 123 23.98 15.98 22.47
C SER A 123 23.76 15.73 23.96
N ALA A 124 24.37 14.68 24.48
CA ALA A 124 24.21 14.25 25.86
C ALA A 124 25.46 13.51 26.34
N THR A 125 25.68 13.49 27.65
CA THR A 125 26.82 12.82 28.28
C THR A 125 26.43 11.44 28.81
N ILE A 126 27.28 10.45 28.61
CA ILE A 126 27.05 9.09 29.11
C ILE A 126 27.26 9.04 30.64
N GLU A 127 26.16 8.84 31.38
CA GLU A 127 26.16 8.66 32.83
C GLU A 127 26.62 7.24 33.22
N SER A 128 26.19 6.22 32.46
CA SER A 128 26.58 4.83 32.68
C SER A 128 26.57 4.00 31.40
N VAL A 129 27.43 2.98 31.32
CA VAL A 129 27.53 2.08 30.18
C VAL A 129 27.70 0.63 30.66
N LYS A 130 26.99 -0.30 30.02
CA LYS A 130 27.06 -1.75 30.26
C LYS A 130 27.17 -2.48 28.94
N PHE A 131 28.03 -3.48 28.86
CA PHE A 131 28.14 -4.35 27.70
C PHE A 131 27.45 -5.69 28.01
N ILE A 132 26.29 -5.93 27.40
CA ILE A 132 25.45 -7.11 27.67
C ILE A 132 25.00 -7.69 26.32
N ASN A 133 25.10 -9.01 26.15
CA ASN A 133 24.70 -9.72 24.92
C ASN A 133 25.31 -9.09 23.65
N TYR A 134 26.62 -8.82 23.70
CA TYR A 134 27.40 -8.22 22.60
C TYR A 134 26.97 -6.80 22.18
N LYS A 135 26.14 -6.13 22.99
CA LYS A 135 25.59 -4.80 22.71
C LYS A 135 25.83 -3.86 23.90
N PHE A 136 26.13 -2.60 23.61
CA PHE A 136 26.18 -1.58 24.65
C PHE A 136 24.77 -1.12 25.02
N LYS A 137 24.48 -1.08 26.32
CA LYS A 137 23.35 -0.39 26.93
C LYS A 137 23.91 0.77 27.75
N PHE A 138 23.43 1.98 27.53
CA PHE A 138 23.95 3.16 28.22
C PHE A 138 22.83 4.12 28.60
N LYS A 139 23.05 4.86 29.68
CA LYS A 139 22.15 5.89 30.20
C LYS A 139 22.80 7.25 30.02
N LEU A 140 22.01 8.21 29.59
CA LEU A 140 22.41 9.60 29.38
C LEU A 140 22.04 10.46 30.60
N ASP A 141 22.71 11.59 30.73
CA ASP A 141 22.46 12.62 31.75
C ASP A 141 21.01 13.17 31.74
N ASN A 142 20.37 13.22 30.57
CA ASN A 142 18.96 13.56 30.42
C ASN A 142 17.99 12.47 30.93
N GLY A 143 18.52 11.36 31.47
CA GLY A 143 17.76 10.24 32.04
C GLY A 143 17.39 9.15 31.02
N GLU A 144 17.56 9.39 29.72
CA GLU A 144 17.18 8.44 28.68
C GLU A 144 18.14 7.25 28.63
N THR A 145 17.59 6.07 28.33
CA THR A 145 18.37 4.84 28.19
C THR A 145 18.31 4.29 26.77
N TRP A 146 19.49 4.02 26.21
CA TRP A 146 19.69 3.64 24.83
C TRP A 146 20.50 2.35 24.71
N GLN A 147 20.31 1.64 23.59
CA GLN A 147 21.07 0.42 23.28
C GLN A 147 21.48 0.40 21.82
N LEU A 148 22.74 0.03 21.56
CA LEU A 148 23.20 -0.24 20.20
C LEU A 148 22.48 -1.46 19.61
N THR A 149 22.03 -1.35 18.36
CA THR A 149 21.40 -2.50 17.67
C THR A 149 22.42 -3.42 17.01
N ASP A 150 23.57 -2.87 16.61
CA ASP A 150 24.70 -3.57 15.98
C ASP A 150 25.74 -4.05 17.02
N SER A 151 26.70 -4.85 16.57
CA SER A 151 27.86 -5.31 17.34
C SER A 151 28.66 -4.13 17.90
N GLY A 152 28.55 -3.94 19.22
CA GLY A 152 28.88 -2.65 19.83
C GLY A 152 30.38 -2.40 20.05
N LYS A 153 31.25 -3.42 19.96
CA LYS A 153 32.65 -3.31 20.42
C LYS A 153 33.43 -2.16 19.75
N ARG A 154 33.13 -1.84 18.49
CA ARG A 154 33.77 -0.74 17.75
C ARG A 154 33.42 0.65 18.30
N ALA A 155 32.25 0.81 18.94
CA ALA A 155 31.80 2.08 19.47
C ALA A 155 32.63 2.57 20.66
N ARG A 156 33.26 1.64 21.42
CA ARG A 156 34.15 1.91 22.56
C ARG A 156 33.59 2.96 23.54
N LEU A 157 32.29 2.91 23.81
CA LEU A 157 31.59 3.88 24.65
C LEU A 157 32.13 3.88 26.09
N LYS A 158 32.39 5.08 26.62
CA LYS A 158 32.88 5.26 28.01
C LYS A 158 31.95 6.18 28.80
N LYS A 159 31.96 6.02 30.13
CA LYS A 159 31.31 6.98 31.04
C LYS A 159 31.98 8.35 30.92
N GLY A 160 31.19 9.41 30.89
CA GLY A 160 31.65 10.79 30.73
C GLY A 160 31.90 11.23 29.29
N GLU A 161 31.73 10.34 28.31
CA GLU A 161 31.84 10.70 26.89
C GLU A 161 30.59 11.46 26.45
N THR A 162 30.77 12.61 25.81
CA THR A 162 29.69 13.34 25.13
C THR A 162 29.45 12.72 23.76
N ILE A 163 28.19 12.36 23.49
CA ILE A 163 27.76 11.77 22.22
C ILE A 163 26.65 12.62 21.61
N ARG A 164 26.41 12.43 20.31
CA ARG A 164 25.27 13.02 19.60
C ARG A 164 24.28 11.94 19.18
N ILE A 165 23.01 12.11 19.50
CA ILE A 165 21.92 11.26 19.01
C ILE A 165 21.24 11.99 17.86
N VAL A 166 21.13 11.32 16.71
CA VAL A 166 20.58 11.89 15.47
C VAL A 166 19.45 10.99 14.97
N PRO A 167 18.27 11.54 14.65
CA PRO A 167 17.21 10.77 14.00
C PRO A 167 17.66 10.28 12.62
N GLY A 168 17.14 9.15 12.20
CA GLY A 168 17.22 8.69 10.81
C GLY A 168 15.85 8.27 10.31
N ASP A 169 15.84 7.76 9.08
CA ASP A 169 14.60 7.31 8.45
C ASP A 169 13.95 6.15 9.22
N MET A 170 12.64 5.98 9.01
CA MET A 170 11.86 4.88 9.59
C MET A 170 11.95 4.77 11.12
N ARG A 171 11.96 5.92 11.84
CA ARG A 171 12.09 5.99 13.31
C ARG A 171 13.38 5.36 13.84
N SER A 172 14.42 5.29 13.01
CA SER A 172 15.74 4.88 13.46
C SER A 172 16.44 6.04 14.18
N PHE A 173 17.37 5.71 15.06
CA PHE A 173 18.23 6.67 15.73
C PHE A 173 19.67 6.23 15.59
N PHE A 174 20.57 7.19 15.55
CA PHE A 174 21.99 6.96 15.41
C PHE A 174 22.74 7.71 16.50
N LEU A 175 23.70 7.02 17.12
CA LEU A 175 24.72 7.60 17.95
C LEU A 175 25.90 7.97 17.06
N GLU A 176 26.38 9.19 17.20
CA GLU A 176 27.61 9.68 16.59
C GLU A 176 28.61 10.02 17.69
N ASN A 177 29.80 9.42 17.59
CA ASN A 177 30.93 9.71 18.45
C ASN A 177 32.24 9.73 17.64
N SER A 178 33.37 9.89 18.33
CA SER A 178 34.71 9.88 17.71
C SER A 178 35.05 8.61 16.93
N LYS A 179 34.34 7.49 17.15
CA LYS A 179 34.57 6.21 16.46
C LYS A 179 33.69 6.05 15.23
N GLY A 180 32.66 6.88 15.08
CA GLY A 180 31.78 6.93 13.92
C GLY A 180 30.31 6.90 14.33
N ARG A 181 29.49 6.39 13.41
CA ARG A 181 28.03 6.37 13.53
C ARG A 181 27.53 4.95 13.80
N PHE A 182 26.66 4.78 14.79
CA PHE A 182 26.12 3.50 15.23
C PHE A 182 24.62 3.58 15.42
N ARG A 183 23.88 2.59 14.92
CA ARG A 183 22.42 2.55 15.10
C ARG A 183 22.08 2.20 16.55
N VAL A 184 21.13 2.95 17.12
CA VAL A 184 20.65 2.79 18.49
C VAL A 184 19.13 2.69 18.53
N LYS A 185 18.62 2.05 19.59
CA LYS A 185 17.20 2.07 19.95
C LYS A 185 17.05 2.67 21.34
N LYS A 186 16.00 3.46 21.54
CA LYS A 186 15.57 3.90 22.87
C LYS A 186 14.91 2.72 23.60
N ILE A 187 15.27 2.52 24.86
CA ILE A 187 14.70 1.47 25.73
C ILE A 187 13.79 2.07 26.79
N LYS A 188 14.19 3.19 27.39
CA LYS A 188 13.47 3.83 28.50
C LYS A 188 13.63 5.33 28.41
#